data_AF-A0A940VPX9-F1
#
_entry.id   AF-A0A940VPX9-F1
#
_cell.length_a   1.000
_cell.length_b   1.000
_cell.length_c   1.000
_cell.angle_alpha   90.00
_cell.angle_beta   90.00
_cell.angle_gamma   90.00
#
_symmetry.space_group_name_H-M   'P 1'
#
loop_
_entity.id
_entity.type
_entity.pdbx_description
1 polymer ?
#
loop_
_entity_poly.entity_id
_entity_poly.type
_entity_poly.pdbx_seq_one_letter_code
_entity_poly.pdbx_strand_id
1 'polypeptide(L)'
;MVEEVVNIPVSLFESSKGRYFVGQSELLSFGNGKNAWSGLFNPCNSHVNLYVNVFTITNTSGTDFIAEIWLNSKFPGPETVSDMVTPANKAICPNPKPKVELIFAERVRGFPSRGVNAFDRMIPAKTTVAQEEDGKFIIPPGESFAIFLVGQEDVNIQGRVAFGWWEERC
;
A
#
# COMPACT_ATOMS: atom_id res chain seq x y z
N MET A 1 10.31 17.44 -40.63
CA MET A 1 10.39 17.98 -39.25
C MET A 1 10.13 16.82 -38.32
N VAL A 2 11.01 16.57 -37.35
CA VAL A 2 10.75 15.65 -36.25
C VAL A 2 10.24 16.51 -35.11
N GLU A 3 9.01 16.27 -34.66
CA GLU A 3 8.46 16.92 -33.48
C GLU A 3 9.11 16.31 -32.24
N GLU A 4 9.76 17.14 -31.42
CA GLU A 4 10.32 16.71 -30.15
C GLU A 4 9.22 16.76 -29.09
N VAL A 5 8.82 15.58 -28.59
CA VAL A 5 7.78 15.44 -27.55
C VAL A 5 8.45 15.01 -26.25
N VAL A 6 8.28 15.83 -25.20
CA VAL A 6 8.71 15.47 -23.84
C VAL A 6 7.56 14.73 -23.14
N ASN A 7 7.79 13.48 -22.77
CA ASN A 7 6.86 12.68 -21.96
C ASN A 7 7.30 12.70 -20.49
N ILE A 8 6.44 13.21 -19.61
CA ILE A 8 6.70 13.28 -18.16
C ILE A 8 5.95 12.12 -17.49
N PRO A 9 6.62 11.20 -16.79
CA PRO A 9 5.97 10.16 -16.02
C PRO A 9 4.96 10.75 -15.01
N VAL A 10 3.79 10.13 -14.86
CA VAL A 10 2.74 10.62 -13.97
C VAL A 10 3.22 10.77 -12.53
N SER A 11 4.04 9.83 -12.05
CA SER A 11 4.65 9.88 -10.72
C SER A 11 5.53 11.12 -10.52
N LEU A 12 6.34 11.48 -11.53
CA LEU A 12 7.14 12.71 -11.52
C LEU A 12 6.26 13.96 -11.57
N PHE A 13 5.22 13.94 -12.41
CA PHE A 13 4.28 15.04 -12.51
C PHE A 13 3.57 15.30 -11.18
N GLU A 14 2.99 14.28 -10.53
CA GLU A 14 2.28 14.40 -9.25
C GLU A 14 3.23 14.75 -8.09
N SER A 15 4.47 14.24 -8.12
CA SER A 15 5.52 14.63 -7.18
C SER A 15 5.89 16.11 -7.31
N SER A 16 5.98 16.64 -8.53
CA SER A 16 6.22 18.06 -8.78
C SER A 16 5.08 18.96 -8.27
N LYS A 17 3.85 18.44 -8.23
CA LYS A 17 2.66 19.11 -7.65
C LYS A 17 2.56 18.98 -6.13
N GLY A 18 3.43 18.19 -5.49
CA GLY A 18 3.39 17.93 -4.05
C GLY A 18 2.23 17.04 -3.62
N ARG A 19 1.70 16.22 -4.54
CA ARG A 19 0.56 15.32 -4.29
C ARG A 19 0.95 13.86 -4.21
N TYR A 20 2.20 13.53 -4.54
CA TYR A 20 2.73 12.17 -4.48
C TYR A 20 3.41 11.90 -3.13
N PHE A 21 3.02 10.79 -2.52
CA PHE A 21 3.47 10.33 -1.21
C PHE A 21 4.03 8.92 -1.30
N VAL A 22 4.89 8.59 -0.34
CA VAL A 22 5.41 7.24 -0.14
C VAL A 22 5.35 6.89 1.34
N GLY A 23 5.21 5.61 1.64
CA GLY A 23 5.28 5.13 3.00
C GLY A 23 5.35 3.61 3.08
N GLN A 24 5.59 3.10 4.29
CA GLN A 24 5.65 1.66 4.55
C GLN A 24 5.06 1.30 5.91
N SER A 25 4.67 0.05 6.06
CA SER A 25 4.40 -0.55 7.36
C SER A 25 5.69 -0.76 8.15
N GLU A 26 5.56 -1.07 9.43
CA GLU A 26 6.63 -1.73 10.19
C GLU A 26 6.96 -3.12 9.60
N LEU A 27 7.97 -3.79 10.18
CA LEU A 27 8.23 -5.19 9.86
C LEU A 27 7.15 -6.04 10.57
N LEU A 28 6.20 -6.53 9.79
CA LEU A 28 5.04 -7.29 10.26
C LEU A 28 5.43 -8.74 10.53
N SER A 29 5.02 -9.28 11.68
CA SER A 29 5.20 -10.67 12.08
C SER A 29 3.89 -11.45 11.99
N PHE A 30 3.89 -12.56 11.27
CA PHE A 30 2.72 -13.40 11.01
C PHE A 30 3.10 -14.88 10.85
N GLY A 31 2.15 -15.73 10.47
CA GLY A 31 2.27 -17.19 10.52
C GLY A 31 1.88 -17.77 11.89
N ASN A 32 2.06 -19.09 12.07
CA ASN A 32 1.47 -19.88 13.15
C ASN A 32 -0.06 -19.65 13.26
N GLY A 33 -0.76 -19.81 12.14
CA GLY A 33 -2.22 -19.63 12.04
C GLY A 33 -2.70 -18.18 12.17
N LYS A 34 -1.80 -17.20 11.98
CA LYS A 34 -2.10 -15.76 12.03
C LYS A 34 -1.63 -15.05 10.78
N ASN A 35 -2.34 -14.00 10.41
CA ASN A 35 -2.07 -13.19 9.22
C ASN A 35 -1.50 -11.82 9.60
N ALA A 36 -1.13 -11.04 8.59
CA ALA A 36 -0.85 -9.61 8.72
C ALA A 36 -1.41 -8.87 7.51
N TRP A 37 -1.50 -7.55 7.57
CA TRP A 37 -1.88 -6.74 6.41
C TRP A 37 -1.39 -5.31 6.55
N SER A 38 -1.31 -4.61 5.42
CA SER A 38 -1.16 -3.17 5.37
C SER A 38 -1.91 -2.60 4.18
N GLY A 39 -2.46 -1.39 4.32
CA GLY A 39 -3.21 -0.74 3.27
C GLY A 39 -3.23 0.77 3.38
N LEU A 40 -3.72 1.37 2.31
CA LEU A 40 -4.04 2.79 2.20
C LEU A 40 -5.55 2.95 2.39
N PHE A 41 -5.92 3.70 3.43
CA PHE A 41 -7.30 3.98 3.79
C PHE A 41 -7.60 5.44 3.50
N ASN A 42 -8.66 5.67 2.72
CA ASN A 42 -9.08 7.01 2.37
C ASN A 42 -10.24 7.42 3.29
N PRO A 43 -10.04 8.35 4.26
CA PRO A 43 -11.13 8.74 5.16
C PRO A 43 -12.33 9.35 4.42
N CYS A 44 -13.55 9.14 4.91
CA CYS A 44 -14.78 9.64 4.26
C CYS A 44 -14.80 11.16 3.99
N ASN A 45 -14.07 11.93 4.80
CA ASN A 45 -13.98 13.39 4.74
C ASN A 45 -12.63 13.89 4.19
N SER A 46 -11.89 13.06 3.47
CA SER A 46 -10.58 13.42 2.92
C SER A 46 -10.65 14.47 1.80
N HIS A 47 -11.78 14.51 1.08
CA HIS A 47 -11.99 15.31 -0.14
C HIS A 47 -10.94 15.06 -1.24
N VAL A 48 -10.36 13.86 -1.25
CA VAL A 48 -9.42 13.42 -2.29
C VAL A 48 -9.74 12.00 -2.74
N ASN A 49 -9.49 11.72 -4.02
CA ASN A 49 -9.31 10.38 -4.53
C ASN A 49 -7.85 9.96 -4.30
N LEU A 50 -7.68 8.73 -3.83
CA LEU A 50 -6.39 8.06 -3.72
C LEU A 50 -6.11 7.31 -5.02
N TYR A 51 -4.93 7.51 -5.60
CA TYR A 51 -4.46 6.77 -6.77
C TYR A 51 -3.24 5.94 -6.39
N VAL A 52 -3.38 4.61 -6.43
CA VAL A 52 -2.27 3.70 -6.11
C VAL A 52 -1.31 3.65 -7.30
N ASN A 53 -0.06 4.08 -7.09
CA ASN A 53 0.95 4.10 -8.13
C ASN A 53 1.84 2.86 -8.11
N VAL A 54 2.32 2.49 -6.92
CA VAL A 54 3.24 1.36 -6.75
C VAL A 54 3.03 0.77 -5.38
N PHE A 55 3.19 -0.55 -5.26
CA PHE A 55 3.36 -1.20 -3.97
C PHE A 55 4.50 -2.20 -4.01
N THR A 56 5.10 -2.43 -2.86
CA THR A 56 6.11 -3.47 -2.67
C THR A 56 5.75 -4.39 -1.52
N ILE A 57 6.12 -5.65 -1.66
CA ILE A 57 5.95 -6.67 -0.63
C ILE A 57 7.32 -7.32 -0.44
N THR A 58 7.92 -7.08 0.71
CA THR A 58 9.20 -7.65 1.10
C THR A 58 8.97 -8.85 2.00
N ASN A 59 9.54 -9.99 1.62
CA ASN A 59 9.61 -11.19 2.45
C ASN A 59 11.02 -11.30 3.04
N THR A 60 11.15 -11.13 4.36
CA THR A 60 12.44 -11.27 5.05
C THR A 60 12.64 -12.67 5.62
N SER A 61 11.66 -13.56 5.50
CA SER A 61 11.71 -14.94 5.97
C SER A 61 12.34 -15.90 4.95
N GLY A 62 12.65 -17.11 5.42
CA GLY A 62 13.17 -18.21 4.61
C GLY A 62 12.09 -19.07 3.93
N THR A 63 10.84 -18.63 3.97
CA THR A 63 9.67 -19.36 3.46
C THR A 63 8.83 -18.41 2.62
N ASP A 64 8.36 -18.90 1.48
CA ASP A 64 7.46 -18.17 0.59
C ASP A 64 6.12 -17.93 1.27
N PHE A 65 5.33 -16.95 0.82
CA PHE A 65 3.93 -16.80 1.26
C PHE A 65 3.05 -16.20 0.17
N ILE A 66 1.73 -16.25 0.36
CA ILE A 66 0.76 -15.60 -0.52
C ILE A 66 0.39 -14.23 0.03
N ALA A 67 0.44 -13.22 -0.83
CA ALA A 67 -0.14 -11.92 -0.59
C ALA A 67 -1.38 -11.74 -1.46
N GLU A 68 -2.48 -11.35 -0.85
CA GLU A 68 -3.76 -11.07 -1.52
C GLU A 68 -3.94 -9.55 -1.62
N ILE A 69 -4.37 -9.06 -2.78
CA ILE A 69 -4.58 -7.63 -3.01
C ILE A 69 -6.08 -7.35 -3.00
N TRP A 70 -6.50 -6.55 -2.03
CA TRP A 70 -7.90 -6.32 -1.71
C TRP A 70 -8.31 -4.88 -1.98
N LEU A 71 -9.51 -4.74 -2.55
CA LEU A 71 -10.21 -3.48 -2.74
C LEU A 71 -11.43 -3.41 -1.82
N ASN A 72 -11.57 -2.32 -1.10
CA ASN A 72 -12.77 -1.94 -0.35
C ASN A 72 -13.21 -3.00 0.68
N SER A 73 -12.25 -3.53 1.43
CA SER A 73 -12.47 -4.59 2.42
C SER A 73 -12.43 -4.07 3.86
N LYS A 74 -13.08 -4.81 4.75
CA LYS A 74 -12.90 -4.73 6.19
C LYS A 74 -11.84 -5.74 6.62
N PHE A 75 -10.83 -5.26 7.32
CA PHE A 75 -9.70 -6.06 7.76
C PHE A 75 -9.80 -6.43 9.25
N PRO A 76 -9.28 -7.60 9.65
CA PRO A 76 -9.36 -8.04 11.03
C PRO A 76 -8.20 -7.49 11.88
N GLY A 77 -8.43 -7.42 13.19
CA GLY A 77 -7.39 -7.15 14.18
C GLY A 77 -7.28 -5.67 14.59
N PRO A 78 -6.42 -5.37 15.58
CA PRO A 78 -6.15 -4.00 16.00
C PRO A 78 -5.31 -3.29 14.93
N GLU A 79 -5.78 -2.11 14.53
CA GLU A 79 -5.16 -1.29 13.47
C GLU A 79 -4.14 -0.31 14.05
N THR A 80 -3.02 -0.13 13.34
CA THR A 80 -1.97 0.84 13.66
C THR A 80 -1.73 1.74 12.46
N VAL A 81 -1.78 3.05 12.65
CA VAL A 81 -1.38 4.04 11.63
C VAL A 81 0.15 4.12 11.58
N SER A 82 0.73 4.09 10.39
CA SER A 82 2.17 4.20 10.22
C SER A 82 2.65 5.64 10.27
N ASP A 83 3.67 5.88 11.09
CA ASP A 83 4.41 7.15 11.13
C ASP A 83 5.46 7.27 10.01
N MET A 84 5.66 6.21 9.22
CA MET A 84 6.64 6.17 8.13
C MET A 84 6.03 6.61 6.79
N VAL A 85 5.38 7.77 6.78
CA VAL A 85 4.77 8.36 5.58
C VAL A 85 5.35 9.75 5.30
N THR A 86 5.65 10.04 4.04
CA THR A 86 6.23 11.32 3.62
C THR A 86 5.79 11.72 2.20
N PRO A 87 5.68 13.03 1.88
CA PRO A 87 5.70 13.45 0.49
C PRO A 87 7.02 13.02 -0.15
N ALA A 88 6.97 12.61 -1.42
CA ALA A 88 8.16 12.24 -2.18
C ALA A 88 9.02 13.48 -2.52
N ASN A 89 8.38 14.62 -2.75
CA ASN A 89 9.07 15.88 -3.04
C ASN A 89 9.26 16.71 -1.77
N LYS A 90 10.48 16.68 -1.23
CA LYS A 90 10.91 17.48 -0.07
C LYS A 90 11.31 18.92 -0.40
N ALA A 91 11.34 19.31 -1.68
CA ALA A 91 11.68 20.67 -2.08
C ALA A 91 10.50 21.67 -1.92
N ILE A 92 9.28 21.17 -1.70
CA ILE A 92 8.08 21.99 -1.50
C ILE A 92 7.98 22.38 -0.02
N CYS A 93 7.83 23.68 0.25
CA CYS A 93 7.71 24.22 1.60
C CYS A 93 6.41 25.02 1.77
N PRO A 94 5.56 24.71 2.77
CA PRO A 94 5.72 23.61 3.73
C PRO A 94 5.56 22.23 3.08
N ASN A 95 6.12 21.20 3.70
CA ASN A 95 5.95 19.82 3.23
C ASN A 95 4.45 19.47 3.16
N PRO A 96 3.95 18.98 2.01
CA PRO A 96 2.59 18.48 1.90
C PRO A 96 2.31 17.37 2.91
N LYS A 97 1.09 17.32 3.42
CA LYS A 97 0.62 16.27 4.34
C LYS A 97 -0.42 15.41 3.63
N PRO A 98 -0.28 14.07 3.65
CA PRO A 98 -1.28 13.19 3.06
C PRO A 98 -2.59 13.27 3.84
N LYS A 99 -3.70 13.03 3.13
CA LYS A 99 -5.04 12.79 3.71
C LYS A 99 -5.33 11.31 3.87
N VAL A 100 -4.73 10.48 3.03
CA VAL A 100 -4.80 9.02 3.08
C VAL A 100 -3.91 8.53 4.21
N GLU A 101 -4.40 7.53 4.94
CA GLU A 101 -3.69 6.91 6.04
C GLU A 101 -3.11 5.57 5.59
N LEU A 102 -1.82 5.34 5.88
CA LEU A 102 -1.21 4.02 5.75
C LEU A 102 -1.42 3.29 7.08
N ILE A 103 -2.21 2.23 7.04
CA ILE A 103 -2.59 1.45 8.23
C ILE A 103 -2.05 0.03 8.08
N PHE A 104 -1.71 -0.62 9.19
CA PHE A 104 -1.31 -2.02 9.21
C PHE A 104 -1.76 -2.73 10.48
N ALA A 105 -1.76 -4.06 10.43
CA ALA A 105 -1.91 -4.92 11.58
C ALA A 105 -1.11 -6.22 11.40
N GLU A 106 -0.68 -6.80 12.51
CA GLU A 106 0.06 -8.06 12.53
C GLU A 106 -0.56 -9.05 13.51
N ARG A 107 -0.18 -10.33 13.38
CA ARG A 107 -0.64 -11.43 14.25
C ARG A 107 -2.18 -11.53 14.36
N VAL A 108 -2.89 -11.21 13.29
CA VAL A 108 -4.36 -11.14 13.24
C VAL A 108 -4.97 -12.52 12.95
N ARG A 109 -6.22 -12.74 13.39
CA ARG A 109 -6.99 -13.96 13.09
C ARG A 109 -8.13 -13.62 12.12
N GLY A 110 -8.46 -14.56 11.25
CA GLY A 110 -9.48 -14.38 10.21
C GLY A 110 -8.92 -13.72 8.95
N PHE A 111 -9.82 -13.40 8.03
CA PHE A 111 -9.54 -12.91 6.69
C PHE A 111 -10.34 -11.63 6.39
N PRO A 112 -9.97 -10.84 5.38
CA PRO A 112 -10.73 -9.67 4.97
C PRO A 112 -12.17 -10.03 4.57
N SER A 113 -13.10 -9.09 4.73
CA SER A 113 -14.52 -9.28 4.40
C SER A 113 -15.14 -8.04 3.75
N ARG A 114 -16.27 -8.20 3.04
CA ARG A 114 -17.05 -7.10 2.44
C ARG A 114 -16.33 -6.25 1.37
N GLY A 115 -15.32 -6.82 0.71
CA GLY A 115 -14.65 -6.24 -0.46
C GLY A 115 -14.29 -7.33 -1.48
N VAL A 116 -13.33 -7.04 -2.36
CA VAL A 116 -12.91 -7.94 -3.45
C VAL A 116 -11.41 -8.24 -3.34
N ASN A 117 -11.04 -9.51 -3.27
CA ASN A 117 -9.68 -9.95 -3.57
C ASN A 117 -9.52 -9.92 -5.09
N ALA A 118 -8.78 -8.93 -5.60
CA ALA A 118 -8.63 -8.72 -7.03
C ALA A 118 -7.59 -9.67 -7.64
N PHE A 119 -6.54 -10.01 -6.90
CA PHE A 119 -5.48 -10.91 -7.34
C PHE A 119 -4.55 -11.31 -6.19
N ASP A 120 -3.91 -12.45 -6.38
CA ASP A 120 -2.90 -12.99 -5.48
C ASP A 120 -1.49 -12.84 -6.06
N ARG A 121 -0.49 -12.81 -5.18
CA ARG A 121 0.93 -12.87 -5.52
C ARG A 121 1.63 -13.86 -4.60
N MET A 122 2.38 -14.78 -5.18
CA MET A 122 3.36 -15.56 -4.43
C MET A 122 4.60 -14.70 -4.20
N ILE A 123 5.03 -14.60 -2.95
CA ILE A 123 6.17 -13.78 -2.53
C ILE A 123 7.30 -14.72 -2.09
N PRO A 124 8.35 -14.91 -2.93
CA PRO A 124 9.43 -15.82 -2.61
C PRO A 124 10.23 -15.40 -1.38
N ALA A 125 10.81 -16.38 -0.69
CA ALA A 125 11.69 -16.19 0.45
C ALA A 125 12.84 -15.21 0.12
N LYS A 126 13.15 -14.30 1.06
CA LYS A 126 14.25 -13.34 0.95
C LYS A 126 14.19 -12.43 -0.29
N THR A 127 12.99 -12.13 -0.79
CA THR A 127 12.80 -11.23 -1.95
C THR A 127 11.98 -10.00 -1.61
N THR A 128 12.00 -9.04 -2.54
CA THR A 128 11.00 -7.96 -2.60
C THR A 128 10.36 -8.00 -3.97
N VAL A 129 9.03 -8.13 -4.00
CA VAL A 129 8.23 -8.02 -5.20
C VAL A 129 7.70 -6.58 -5.26
N ALA A 130 7.92 -5.89 -6.39
CA ALA A 130 7.38 -4.56 -6.65
C ALA A 130 6.38 -4.64 -7.81
N GLN A 131 5.25 -3.95 -7.69
CA GLN A 131 4.27 -3.80 -8.76
C GLN A 131 3.96 -2.33 -8.97
N GLU A 132 4.16 -1.87 -10.21
CA GLU A 132 3.72 -0.58 -10.68
C GLU A 132 2.30 -0.71 -11.24
N GLU A 133 1.42 0.15 -10.75
CA GLU A 133 0.00 0.18 -11.05
C GLU A 133 -0.40 1.47 -11.78
N ASP A 134 0.51 2.45 -11.87
CA ASP A 134 0.37 3.70 -12.63
C ASP A 134 -0.94 4.48 -12.36
N GLY A 135 -1.50 4.34 -11.14
CA GLY A 135 -2.74 4.98 -10.73
C GLY A 135 -4.02 4.30 -11.20
N LYS A 136 -3.95 3.08 -11.74
CA LYS A 136 -5.13 2.39 -12.26
C LYS A 136 -6.16 2.04 -11.18
N PHE A 137 -5.72 1.92 -9.92
CA PHE A 137 -6.62 1.78 -8.78
C PHE A 137 -6.89 3.14 -8.15
N ILE A 138 -8.14 3.58 -8.30
CA ILE A 138 -8.64 4.87 -7.79
C ILE A 138 -9.62 4.57 -6.67
N ILE A 139 -9.29 5.00 -5.46
CA ILE A 139 -10.02 4.71 -4.23
C ILE A 139 -10.68 6.00 -3.73
N PRO A 140 -12.03 6.08 -3.73
CA PRO A 140 -12.74 7.28 -3.28
C PRO A 140 -12.72 7.43 -1.75
N PRO A 141 -13.16 8.58 -1.21
CA PRO A 141 -13.33 8.75 0.23
C PRO A 141 -14.23 7.66 0.85
N GLY A 142 -13.80 7.11 1.98
CA GLY A 142 -14.48 6.06 2.73
C GLY A 142 -14.07 4.62 2.38
N GLU A 143 -13.20 4.46 1.39
CA GLU A 143 -12.79 3.17 0.83
C GLU A 143 -11.28 2.90 1.02
N SER A 144 -10.80 1.71 0.63
CA SER A 144 -9.41 1.29 0.88
C SER A 144 -8.81 0.40 -0.20
N PHE A 145 -7.48 0.43 -0.29
CA PHE A 145 -6.64 -0.53 -1.01
C PHE A 145 -5.69 -1.19 -0.01
N ALA A 146 -5.60 -2.51 0.04
CA ALA A 146 -4.71 -3.17 0.99
C ALA A 146 -4.13 -4.48 0.48
N ILE A 147 -3.04 -4.89 1.11
CA ILE A 147 -2.34 -6.13 0.87
C ILE A 147 -2.42 -6.98 2.13
N PHE A 148 -3.03 -8.15 2.01
CA PHE A 148 -3.19 -9.12 3.07
C PHE A 148 -2.13 -10.22 2.92
N LEU A 149 -1.37 -10.48 3.98
CA LEU A 149 -0.28 -11.44 4.03
C LEU A 149 -0.78 -12.72 4.70
N VAL A 150 -0.94 -13.78 3.92
CA VAL A 150 -1.47 -15.06 4.38
C VAL A 150 -0.39 -15.81 5.15
N GLY A 151 -0.63 -16.04 6.44
CA GLY A 151 0.24 -16.83 7.29
C GLY A 151 0.07 -18.33 7.05
N GLN A 152 1.14 -19.06 7.30
CA GLN A 152 1.16 -20.52 7.30
C GLN A 152 1.12 -21.07 8.73
N GLU A 153 0.70 -22.32 8.87
CA GLU A 153 0.82 -23.04 10.14
C GLU A 153 2.30 -23.34 10.45
N ASP A 154 2.64 -23.39 11.73
CA ASP A 154 3.96 -23.79 12.26
C ASP A 154 5.20 -23.03 11.76
N VAL A 155 5.02 -21.92 11.03
CA VAL A 155 6.11 -21.07 10.52
C VAL A 155 5.90 -19.64 11.00
N ASN A 156 6.98 -19.00 11.47
CA ASN A 156 6.99 -17.56 11.72
C ASN A 156 7.51 -16.82 10.48
N ILE A 157 6.69 -15.92 9.95
CA ILE A 157 6.97 -15.15 8.75
C ILE A 157 7.10 -13.67 9.12
N GLN A 158 8.07 -13.00 8.51
CA GLN A 158 8.25 -11.57 8.61
C GLN A 158 8.23 -10.95 7.22
N GLY A 159 7.53 -9.83 7.12
CA GLY A 159 7.43 -9.10 5.87
C GLY A 159 7.09 -7.63 6.07
N ARG A 160 7.19 -6.88 4.99
CA ARG A 160 6.87 -5.45 4.98
C ARG A 160 6.11 -5.12 3.71
N VAL A 161 5.18 -4.18 3.83
CA VAL A 161 4.49 -3.61 2.68
C VAL A 161 4.82 -2.13 2.58
N ALA A 162 5.12 -1.65 1.37
CA ALA A 162 5.28 -0.23 1.10
C ALA A 162 4.41 0.20 -0.07
N PHE A 163 4.09 1.49 -0.10
CA PHE A 163 3.24 2.10 -1.11
C PHE A 163 3.84 3.40 -1.63
N GLY A 164 3.56 3.69 -2.89
CA GLY A 164 3.59 5.02 -3.46
C GLY A 164 2.22 5.34 -4.07
N TRP A 165 1.73 6.54 -3.80
CA TRP A 165 0.41 6.98 -4.24
C TRP A 165 0.39 8.48 -4.46
N TRP A 166 -0.66 8.98 -5.10
CA TRP A 166 -0.98 10.40 -5.06
C TRP A 166 -2.43 10.66 -4.69
N GLU A 167 -2.69 11.91 -4.34
CA GLU A 167 -4.01 12.39 -3.92
C GLU A 167 -4.48 13.51 -4.85
N GLU A 168 -5.67 13.36 -5.42
CA GLU A 168 -6.30 14.37 -6.27
C GLU A 168 -7.65 14.79 -5.67
N ARG A 169 -7.98 16.08 -5.70
CA ARG A 169 -9.26 16.56 -5.15
C ARG A 169 -10.45 15.97 -5.93
N CYS A 170 -11.48 15.55 -5.19
CA CYS A 170 -12.77 15.10 -5.72
C CYS A 170 -13.86 16.17 -5.52
#